data_AF-A0A382GUF2-F1
#
_entry.id   AF-A0A382GUF2-F1
#
_cell.length_a   1.000
_cell.length_b   1.000
_cell.length_c   1.000
_cell.angle_alpha   90.00
_cell.angle_beta   90.00
_cell.angle_gamma   90.00
#
_symmetry.space_group_name_H-M   'P 1'
#
loop_
_entity.id
_entity.type
_entity.pdbx_description
1 polymer ?
#
loop_
_entity_poly.entity_id
_entity_poly.type
_entity_poly.pdbx_seq_one_letter_code
_entity_poly.pdbx_strand_id
1 'polypeptide(L)'
;MKPLEKINFFNKNESLKILLISGVNGVGKTTTIGKIGKILKSNNNKILFSACDTFRAAAIEQLENWAKKIDVEIVKSDQGSDAASVAYKAIDTAKKNNFNYVLIDTAG
;
A
#
# COMPACT_ATOMS: atom_id res chain seq x y z
N MET A 1 9.34 12.96 22.14
CA MET A 1 10.24 12.95 20.96
C MET A 1 9.57 13.66 19.81
N LYS A 2 10.33 14.35 18.96
CA LYS A 2 9.80 14.85 17.69
C LYS A 2 9.84 13.72 16.66
N PRO A 3 8.82 13.59 15.79
CA PRO A 3 8.85 12.62 14.71
C PRO A 3 10.02 12.90 13.74
N LEU A 4 10.67 11.85 13.21
CA LEU A 4 11.84 11.95 12.33
C LEU A 4 11.49 11.91 10.83
N GLU A 5 10.21 11.74 10.51
CA GLU A 5 9.76 11.73 9.13
C GLU A 5 10.01 13.07 8.42
N LYS A 6 10.33 12.96 7.13
CA LYS A 6 10.37 14.13 6.26
C LYS A 6 8.92 14.50 5.91
N ILE A 7 8.44 15.64 6.43
CA ILE A 7 7.05 16.10 6.25
C ILE A 7 6.65 16.13 4.76
N ASN A 8 7.57 16.54 3.89
CA ASN A 8 7.34 16.63 2.44
C ASN A 8 7.03 15.27 1.76
N PHE A 9 7.34 14.14 2.40
CA PHE A 9 7.00 12.82 1.92
C PHE A 9 5.48 12.62 1.81
N PHE A 10 4.74 13.23 2.73
CA PHE A 10 3.29 13.07 2.85
C PHE A 10 2.47 14.12 2.10
N ASN A 11 3.12 15.12 1.51
CA ASN A 11 2.42 16.16 0.75
C ASN A 11 1.68 15.57 -0.47
N LYS A 12 0.73 16.33 -1.01
CA LYS A 12 0.09 16.01 -2.28
C LYS A 12 1.16 15.80 -3.37
N ASN A 13 1.04 14.71 -4.11
CA ASN A 13 1.87 14.46 -5.29
C ASN A 13 1.03 14.47 -6.56
N GLU A 14 1.57 15.05 -7.62
CA GLU A 14 0.95 15.02 -8.95
C GLU A 14 1.42 13.82 -9.77
N SER A 15 2.63 13.32 -9.49
CA SER A 15 3.19 12.13 -10.14
C SER A 15 2.86 10.86 -9.37
N LEU A 16 2.81 9.73 -10.08
CA LEU A 16 2.66 8.42 -9.48
C LEU A 16 3.95 8.01 -8.74
N LYS A 17 3.84 7.75 -7.44
CA LYS A 17 4.91 7.21 -6.60
C LYS A 17 4.61 5.78 -6.14
N ILE A 18 5.64 4.94 -6.16
CA ILE A 18 5.53 3.54 -5.70
C ILE A 18 6.30 3.41 -4.39
N LEU A 19 5.61 2.96 -3.35
CA LEU A 19 6.19 2.70 -2.03
C LEU A 19 6.18 1.18 -1.82
N LEU A 20 7.36 0.57 -1.80
CA LEU A 20 7.51 -0.83 -1.46
C LEU A 20 7.93 -0.95 0.01
N ILE A 21 7.13 -1.67 0.80
CA ILE A 21 7.39 -1.85 2.22
C ILE A 21 7.91 -3.28 2.42
N SER A 22 9.15 -3.38 2.87
CA SER A 22 9.83 -4.66 3.16
C SER A 22 10.32 -4.69 4.61
N GLY A 23 10.55 -5.90 5.11
CA GLY A 23 10.95 -6.20 6.49
C GLY A 23 10.42 -7.55 6.93
N VAL A 24 10.92 -8.10 8.04
CA VAL A 24 10.55 -9.45 8.48
C VAL A 24 9.10 -9.55 8.96
N ASN A 25 8.59 -10.77 9.12
CA ASN A 25 7.25 -10.99 9.65
C ASN A 25 7.11 -10.47 11.08
N GLY A 26 5.96 -9.84 11.39
CA GLY A 26 5.65 -9.34 12.73
C GLY A 26 6.11 -7.90 13.06
N VAL A 27 6.95 -7.26 12.22
CA VAL A 27 7.43 -5.87 12.50
C VAL A 27 6.40 -4.77 12.24
N GLY A 28 5.19 -5.14 11.78
CA GLY A 28 4.10 -4.19 11.56
C GLY A 28 4.05 -3.55 10.17
N LYS A 29 4.51 -4.22 9.11
CA LYS A 29 4.46 -3.75 7.71
C LYS A 29 3.06 -3.33 7.27
N THR A 30 2.10 -4.25 7.28
CA THR A 30 0.70 -4.02 6.87
C THR A 30 0.04 -2.88 7.66
N THR A 31 0.28 -2.84 8.97
CA THR A 31 -0.18 -1.74 9.84
C THR A 31 0.46 -0.40 9.47
N THR A 32 1.74 -0.39 9.13
CA THR A 32 2.46 0.81 8.71
C THR A 32 1.95 1.31 7.36
N ILE A 33 1.66 0.41 6.41
CA ILE A 33 1.01 0.74 5.14
C ILE A 33 -0.34 1.41 5.37
N GLY A 34 -1.19 0.83 6.23
CA GLY A 34 -2.48 1.42 6.59
C GLY A 34 -2.34 2.82 7.19
N LYS A 35 -1.36 3.03 8.08
CA LYS A 35 -1.08 4.35 8.69
C LYS A 35 -0.58 5.37 7.66
N ILE A 36 0.41 5.01 6.84
CA ILE A 36 0.94 5.87 5.78
C ILE A 36 -0.17 6.21 4.77
N GLY A 37 -0.93 5.21 4.33
CA GLY A 37 -2.06 5.39 3.42
C GLY A 37 -3.11 6.33 3.97
N LYS A 38 -3.44 6.23 5.27
CA LYS A 38 -4.35 7.18 5.94
C LYS A 38 -3.82 8.61 5.85
N ILE A 39 -2.56 8.85 6.21
CA ILE A 39 -1.96 10.19 6.19
C ILE A 39 -1.94 10.75 4.77
N LEU A 40 -1.51 9.94 3.79
CA LEU A 40 -1.46 10.37 2.38
C LEU A 40 -2.87 10.69 1.84
N LYS A 41 -3.87 9.85 2.14
CA LYS A 41 -5.27 10.11 1.76
C LYS A 41 -5.78 11.41 2.39
N SER A 42 -5.51 11.65 3.67
CA SER A 42 -5.87 12.91 4.35
C SER A 42 -5.21 14.14 3.72
N ASN A 43 -4.08 13.96 3.04
CA ASN A 43 -3.40 15.00 2.26
C ASN A 43 -3.84 15.03 0.79
N ASN A 44 -5.09 14.62 0.52
CA ASN A 44 -5.76 14.62 -0.79
C ASN A 44 -5.08 13.79 -1.87
N ASN A 45 -4.24 12.80 -1.52
CA ASN A 45 -3.68 11.88 -2.49
C ASN A 45 -4.65 10.74 -2.81
N LYS A 46 -4.72 10.33 -4.08
CA LYS A 46 -5.41 9.11 -4.51
C LYS A 46 -4.46 7.92 -4.33
N ILE A 47 -4.85 6.97 -3.48
CA ILE A 47 -3.97 5.88 -3.00
C ILE A 47 -4.51 4.52 -3.42
N LEU A 48 -3.62 3.65 -3.89
CA LEU A 48 -3.90 2.24 -4.17
C LEU A 48 -3.04 1.35 -3.27
N PHE A 49 -3.65 0.36 -2.62
CA PHE A 49 -2.91 -0.70 -1.94
C PHE A 49 -2.68 -1.89 -2.86
N SER A 50 -1.54 -2.58 -2.69
CA SER A 50 -1.18 -3.80 -3.43
C SER A 50 -0.83 -4.90 -2.45
N ALA A 51 -1.66 -5.95 -2.36
CA ALA A 51 -1.50 -7.07 -1.45
C ALA A 51 -0.52 -8.12 -2.02
N CYS A 52 0.78 -7.83 -1.97
CA CYS A 52 1.83 -8.71 -2.49
C CYS A 52 2.38 -9.72 -1.46
N ASP A 53 1.96 -9.68 -0.18
CA ASP A 53 2.11 -10.81 0.75
C ASP A 53 1.09 -11.89 0.39
N THR A 54 1.36 -12.61 -0.70
CA THR A 54 0.49 -13.66 -1.22
C THR A 54 0.67 -15.00 -0.51
N PHE A 55 1.70 -15.14 0.32
CA PHE A 55 1.96 -16.37 1.07
C PHE A 55 0.99 -16.55 2.23
N ARG A 56 0.58 -15.45 2.87
CA ARG A 56 -0.30 -15.44 4.04
C ARG A 56 -1.69 -14.90 3.69
N ALA A 57 -2.70 -15.77 3.62
CA ALA A 57 -4.10 -15.33 3.40
C ALA A 57 -4.56 -14.24 4.39
N ALA A 58 -4.19 -14.37 5.67
CA ALA A 58 -4.50 -13.38 6.69
C ALA A 58 -3.84 -12.01 6.44
N ALA A 59 -2.71 -11.93 5.73
CA ALA A 59 -2.08 -10.66 5.39
C ALA A 59 -2.90 -9.89 4.33
N ILE A 60 -3.41 -10.61 3.33
CA ILE A 60 -4.32 -10.04 2.31
C ILE A 60 -5.58 -9.48 2.99
N GLU A 61 -6.22 -10.26 3.87
CA GLU A 61 -7.41 -9.84 4.61
C GLU A 61 -7.11 -8.63 5.53
N GLN A 62 -5.96 -8.62 6.20
CA GLN A 62 -5.54 -7.48 7.03
C GLN A 62 -5.39 -6.20 6.22
N LEU A 63 -4.74 -6.26 5.05
CA LEU A 63 -4.58 -5.09 4.19
C LEU A 63 -5.92 -4.65 3.58
N GLU A 64 -6.81 -5.58 3.23
CA GLU A 64 -8.16 -5.30 2.77
C GLU A 64 -9.00 -4.60 3.85
N ASN A 65 -8.92 -5.06 5.09
CA ASN A 65 -9.58 -4.41 6.22
C ASN A 65 -9.05 -2.99 6.44
N TRP A 66 -7.75 -2.75 6.25
CA TRP A 66 -7.20 -1.40 6.23
C TRP A 66 -7.75 -0.57 5.08
N ALA A 67 -7.76 -1.12 3.86
CA ALA A 67 -8.28 -0.46 2.67
C ALA A 67 -9.72 0.02 2.89
N LYS A 68 -10.59 -0.88 3.39
CA LYS A 68 -11.98 -0.58 3.75
C LYS A 68 -12.08 0.48 4.85
N LYS A 69 -11.26 0.35 5.90
CA LYS A 69 -11.29 1.28 7.06
C LYS A 69 -10.95 2.71 6.68
N ILE A 70 -10.05 2.91 5.72
CA ILE A 70 -9.65 4.24 5.25
C ILE A 70 -10.27 4.60 3.90
N ASP A 71 -11.14 3.74 3.35
CA ASP A 71 -11.84 3.93 2.08
C ASP A 71 -10.87 4.19 0.89
N VAL A 72 -9.94 3.26 0.67
CA VAL A 72 -9.03 3.27 -0.49
C VAL A 72 -9.16 1.99 -1.30
N GLU A 73 -8.77 2.06 -2.57
CA GLU A 73 -8.77 0.91 -3.45
C GLU A 73 -7.61 -0.05 -3.13
N ILE A 74 -7.80 -1.33 -3.44
CA ILE A 74 -6.80 -2.39 -3.24
C ILE A 74 -6.78 -3.33 -4.44
N VAL A 75 -5.59 -3.68 -4.90
CA VAL A 75 -5.34 -4.81 -5.81
C VAL A 75 -4.82 -5.99 -5.01
N LYS A 76 -5.48 -7.13 -5.20
CA LYS A 76 -5.15 -8.40 -4.54
C LYS A 76 -5.29 -9.56 -5.54
N SER A 77 -4.80 -10.73 -5.16
CA SER A 77 -5.02 -11.99 -5.87
C SER A 77 -5.14 -13.12 -4.84
N ASP A 78 -5.38 -14.33 -5.29
CA ASP A 78 -5.54 -15.48 -4.38
C ASP A 78 -4.23 -15.82 -3.67
N GLN A 79 -4.34 -16.48 -2.52
CA GLN A 79 -3.17 -16.98 -1.79
C GLN A 79 -2.32 -17.89 -2.69
N GLY A 80 -1.00 -17.73 -2.64
CA GLY A 80 -0.05 -18.44 -3.49
C GLY A 80 0.16 -17.83 -4.87
N SER A 81 -0.52 -16.74 -5.22
CA SER A 81 -0.27 -16.00 -6.46
C SER A 81 1.14 -15.41 -6.51
N ASP A 82 1.66 -15.20 -7.72
CA ASP A 82 2.92 -14.49 -7.92
C ASP A 82 2.82 -13.02 -7.48
N ALA A 83 3.64 -12.64 -6.50
CA ALA A 83 3.66 -11.30 -5.92
C ALA A 83 4.00 -10.21 -6.95
N ALA A 84 4.89 -10.52 -7.90
CA ALA A 84 5.28 -9.57 -8.95
C ALA A 84 4.11 -9.26 -9.89
N SER A 85 3.30 -10.26 -10.22
CA SER A 85 2.06 -10.11 -11.00
C SER A 85 1.03 -9.23 -10.30
N VAL A 86 0.87 -9.36 -8.97
CA VAL A 86 -0.01 -8.48 -8.19
C VAL A 86 0.48 -7.02 -8.24
N ALA A 87 1.78 -6.81 -8.02
CA ALA A 87 2.39 -5.48 -8.07
C ALA A 87 2.26 -4.85 -9.47
N TYR A 88 2.47 -5.64 -10.53
CA TYR A 88 2.31 -5.19 -11.91
C TYR A 88 0.88 -4.70 -12.18
N LYS A 89 -0.14 -5.51 -11.82
CA LYS A 89 -1.55 -5.13 -11.94
C LYS A 89 -1.87 -3.85 -11.17
N ALA A 90 -1.32 -3.70 -9.97
CA ALA A 90 -1.51 -2.49 -9.17
C ALA A 90 -0.92 -1.24 -9.84
N ILE A 91 0.31 -1.33 -10.34
CA ILE A 91 0.98 -0.20 -11.02
C ILE A 91 0.26 0.16 -12.33
N ASP A 92 -0.16 -0.83 -13.12
CA ASP A 92 -0.93 -0.61 -14.35
C ASP A 92 -2.28 0.06 -14.07
N THR A 93 -3.01 -0.44 -13.06
CA THR A 93 -4.26 0.17 -12.58
C THR A 93 -4.04 1.60 -12.12
N ALA A 94 -2.96 1.85 -11.37
CA ALA A 94 -2.62 3.17 -10.85
C ALA A 94 -2.35 4.18 -11.97
N LYS A 95 -1.61 3.77 -13.01
CA LYS A 95 -1.33 4.59 -14.20
C LYS A 95 -2.60 4.93 -14.97
N LYS A 96 -3.46 3.94 -15.23
CA LYS A 96 -4.70 4.12 -16.01
C LYS A 96 -5.71 5.04 -15.32
N ASN A 97 -5.71 5.05 -13.99
CA ASN A 97 -6.71 5.74 -13.17
C ASN A 97 -6.15 6.96 -12.43
N ASN A 98 -4.98 7.47 -12.83
CA ASN A 98 -4.34 8.68 -12.29
C ASN A 98 -4.20 8.68 -10.76
N PHE A 99 -3.72 7.57 -10.21
CA PHE A 99 -3.37 7.50 -8.79
C PHE A 99 -2.08 8.28 -8.49
N ASN A 100 -1.94 8.76 -7.26
CA ASN A 100 -0.73 9.44 -6.81
C ASN A 100 0.23 8.48 -6.11
N TYR A 101 -0.27 7.45 -5.44
CA TYR A 101 0.56 6.47 -4.75
C TYR A 101 0.06 5.04 -4.90
N VAL A 102 1.00 4.10 -5.02
CA VAL A 102 0.80 2.67 -4.78
C VAL A 102 1.63 2.26 -3.57
N LEU A 103 1.00 1.65 -2.58
CA LEU A 103 1.70 1.05 -1.43
C LEU A 103 1.66 -0.47 -1.57
N ILE A 104 2.85 -1.08 -1.65
CA ILE A 104 3.03 -2.50 -1.85
C ILE A 104 3.38 -3.16 -0.52
N ASP A 105 2.52 -4.06 -0.05
CA ASP A 105 2.76 -4.91 1.11
C ASP A 105 3.45 -6.20 0.66
N THR A 106 4.66 -6.47 1.12
CA THR A 106 5.40 -7.68 0.76
C THR A 106 5.34 -8.72 1.87
N ALA A 107 5.55 -9.99 1.53
CA ALA A 107 5.93 -10.98 2.54
C ALA A 107 7.24 -10.56 3.24
N GLY A 108 7.43 -11.01 4.48
CA GLY A 108 8.64 -10.77 5.26
C GLY A 108 9.49 -12.00 5.48
#